data_AF-A0A9P7ZEN8-F1
#
_entry.id   AF-A0A9P7ZEN8-F1
#
_cell.length_a   1.000
_cell.length_b   1.000
_cell.length_c   1.000
_cell.angle_alpha   90.00
_cell.angle_beta   90.00
_cell.angle_gamma   90.00
#
_symmetry.space_group_name_H-M   'P 1'
#
loop_
_entity.id
_entity.type
_entity.pdbx_description
1 polymer ?
#
loop_
_entity_poly.entity_id
_entity_poly.type
_entity_poly.pdbx_seq_one_letter_code
_entity_poly.pdbx_strand_id
1 'polypeptide(L)'
;MAAAISQTGAAQTSAYDIPELFRMRPVVVDALETDSSAMQQDTIEECLPFLLGEEDLGPRNNHGIPLLDKQRHLNFLRKQLGPLPGAFMAADPSRPWFFYWCLAAMTLLGEDVAFYRNKLVETVRPMQNATGGFAGGQGQMSHLATTYATILSLALVGGEAAYDVVDRKSMWHWLGSLKQPDGGFQMAIGGEEDVRGAYCASVIISLLNIPLDLPAESPARAAGHSGFFSGLGDWIGQCQTYEGGISAKPSVEAHGAYAFCALGCLSIIDSPHRSIPRHLDLPRLISWLSSRQYAPEGGFSGRTNKLVDGCYSHWVGGCWPLIEASISGPQEGFAAEAVTPATEAGSLFSRNGLIRYILCCCQDLSKRGGMRDKPSKNSDAYHSCYVLSGLSSAQHKWTMKSARLDATVLGSDEWVVTPYLEGQQIFSEDDRLATTHPVYVIPQHKADGIRDYFANKAGF
;
A
#
# COMPACT_ATOMS: atom_id res chain seq x y z
N MET A 1 20.13 -19.47 -50.88
CA MET A 1 18.81 -19.95 -50.42
C MET A 1 18.17 -18.84 -49.62
N ALA A 2 17.12 -18.23 -50.18
CA ALA A 2 16.36 -17.18 -49.54
C ALA A 2 15.58 -17.76 -48.35
N ALA A 3 15.87 -17.30 -47.13
CA ALA A 3 15.03 -17.58 -45.97
C ALA A 3 13.87 -16.58 -45.99
N ALA A 4 12.66 -17.14 -46.07
CA ALA A 4 11.42 -16.41 -46.11
C ALA A 4 11.25 -15.57 -44.84
N ILE A 5 11.12 -14.26 -45.04
CA ILE A 5 10.50 -13.35 -44.09
C ILE A 5 9.04 -13.81 -43.97
N SER A 6 8.71 -14.45 -42.85
CA SER A 6 7.33 -14.80 -42.52
C SER A 6 6.50 -13.52 -42.45
N GLN A 7 5.47 -13.48 -43.29
CA GLN A 7 4.54 -12.38 -43.43
C GLN A 7 3.79 -12.13 -42.13
N THR A 8 3.82 -10.87 -41.71
CA THR A 8 2.79 -10.15 -40.96
C THR A 8 1.52 -10.94 -40.70
N GLY A 9 1.33 -11.39 -39.45
CA GLY A 9 0.02 -11.81 -38.98
C GLY A 9 -0.97 -10.66 -39.17
N ALA A 10 -2.07 -10.94 -39.87
CA ALA A 10 -3.18 -10.00 -39.98
C ALA A 10 -3.59 -9.56 -38.58
N ALA A 11 -3.51 -8.25 -38.30
CA ALA A 11 -4.07 -7.69 -37.08
C ALA A 11 -5.57 -8.02 -37.08
N GLN A 12 -5.98 -9.00 -36.29
CA GLN A 12 -7.38 -9.11 -35.90
C GLN A 12 -7.73 -7.77 -35.28
N THR A 13 -8.59 -7.01 -35.95
CA THR A 13 -9.16 -5.78 -35.40
C THR A 13 -9.91 -6.20 -34.15
N SER A 14 -9.31 -5.96 -32.97
CA SER A 14 -9.98 -6.18 -31.69
C SER A 14 -11.31 -5.43 -31.72
N ALA A 15 -12.39 -6.06 -31.25
CA ALA A 15 -13.68 -5.40 -31.09
C ALA A 15 -13.64 -4.25 -30.06
N TYR A 16 -12.51 -4.12 -29.34
CA TYR A 16 -12.28 -3.18 -28.26
C TYR A 16 -11.23 -2.14 -28.64
N ASP A 17 -11.37 -0.93 -28.08
CA ASP A 17 -10.39 0.15 -28.16
C ASP A 17 -9.22 -0.10 -27.19
N ILE A 18 -8.33 -1.02 -27.59
CA ILE A 18 -7.13 -1.38 -26.83
C ILE A 18 -5.92 -0.69 -27.48
N PRO A 19 -5.25 0.25 -26.77
CA PRO A 19 -4.04 0.89 -27.29
C PRO A 19 -2.97 -0.12 -27.69
N GLU A 20 -2.24 0.15 -28.77
CA GLU A 20 -1.18 -0.73 -29.30
C GLU A 20 -0.14 -1.12 -28.25
N LEU A 21 0.19 -0.19 -27.35
CA LEU A 21 1.11 -0.41 -26.22
C LEU A 21 0.76 -1.64 -25.36
N PHE A 22 -0.53 -1.99 -25.24
CA PHE A 22 -1.01 -3.12 -24.45
C PHE A 22 -1.32 -4.37 -25.29
N ARG A 23 -1.03 -4.33 -26.60
CA ARG A 23 -1.29 -5.42 -27.55
C ARG A 23 -0.03 -6.13 -28.02
N MET A 24 1.15 -5.54 -27.80
CA MET A 24 2.39 -6.04 -28.37
C MET A 24 3.52 -6.14 -27.35
N ARG A 25 4.51 -6.96 -27.67
CA ARG A 25 5.77 -7.01 -26.91
C ARG A 25 6.53 -5.70 -27.03
N PRO A 26 7.40 -5.36 -26.06
CA PRO A 26 8.34 -4.25 -26.21
C PRO A 26 9.13 -4.36 -27.52
N VAL A 27 9.33 -3.24 -28.19
CA VAL A 27 10.00 -3.17 -29.51
C VAL A 27 11.48 -3.56 -29.41
N VAL A 28 12.11 -3.27 -28.26
CA VAL A 28 13.51 -3.61 -28.00
C VAL A 28 13.56 -4.92 -27.24
N VAL A 29 14.17 -5.93 -27.85
CA VAL A 29 14.44 -7.24 -27.25
C VAL A 29 15.93 -7.50 -27.41
N ASP A 30 16.62 -7.68 -26.29
CA ASP A 30 18.05 -8.01 -26.30
C ASP A 30 18.28 -9.41 -26.87
N ALA A 31 19.37 -9.59 -27.62
CA ALA A 31 19.75 -10.90 -28.15
C ALA A 31 20.30 -11.85 -27.06
N LEU A 32 20.66 -11.33 -25.89
CA LEU A 32 21.14 -12.13 -24.77
C LEU A 32 19.95 -12.70 -23.98
N GLU A 33 19.80 -14.02 -24.02
CA GLU A 33 18.82 -14.72 -23.20
C GLU A 33 19.39 -15.07 -21.84
N THR A 34 18.60 -14.81 -20.80
CA THR A 34 18.89 -15.10 -19.39
C THR A 34 17.62 -15.60 -18.70
N ASP A 35 17.74 -16.13 -17.49
CA ASP A 35 16.58 -16.49 -16.68
C ASP A 35 15.62 -15.29 -16.49
N SER A 36 16.16 -14.08 -16.30
CA SER A 36 15.35 -12.87 -16.16
C SER A 36 14.57 -12.54 -17.42
N SER A 37 15.19 -12.61 -18.60
CA SER A 37 14.51 -12.31 -19.86
C SER A 37 13.48 -13.39 -20.21
N ALA A 38 13.77 -14.66 -19.92
CA ALA A 38 12.83 -15.77 -20.09
C ALA A 38 11.60 -15.61 -19.20
N MET A 39 11.79 -15.38 -17.90
CA MET A 39 10.67 -15.15 -16.97
C MET A 39 9.84 -13.91 -17.33
N GLN A 40 10.47 -12.85 -17.81
CA GLN A 40 9.77 -11.65 -18.28
C GLN A 40 8.94 -11.96 -19.53
N GLN A 41 9.49 -12.72 -20.48
CA GLN A 41 8.77 -13.12 -21.68
C GLN A 41 7.58 -14.03 -21.37
N ASP A 42 7.75 -15.00 -20.48
CA ASP A 42 6.66 -15.87 -20.00
C ASP A 42 5.55 -15.05 -19.34
N THR A 43 5.91 -14.04 -18.54
CA THR A 43 4.94 -13.17 -17.87
C THR A 43 4.15 -12.31 -18.87
N ILE A 44 4.81 -11.79 -19.91
CA ILE A 44 4.13 -11.06 -20.99
C ILE A 44 3.17 -11.98 -21.73
N GLU A 45 3.59 -13.20 -22.08
CA GLU A 45 2.77 -14.19 -22.78
C GLU A 45 1.56 -14.61 -21.95
N GLU A 46 1.73 -14.73 -20.64
CA GLU A 46 0.65 -15.03 -19.70
C GLU A 46 -0.37 -13.88 -19.58
N CYS A 47 0.08 -12.61 -19.63
CA CYS A 47 -0.81 -11.45 -19.49
C CYS A 47 -1.55 -11.08 -20.78
N LEU A 48 -0.92 -11.24 -21.95
CA LEU A 48 -1.46 -10.76 -23.22
C LEU A 48 -2.90 -11.24 -23.52
N PRO A 49 -3.27 -12.53 -23.39
CA PRO A 49 -4.64 -12.98 -23.65
C PRO A 49 -5.70 -12.28 -22.78
N PHE A 50 -5.36 -12.00 -21.51
CA PHE A 50 -6.23 -11.25 -20.61
C PHE A 50 -6.40 -9.79 -21.04
N LEU A 51 -5.28 -9.14 -21.43
CA LEU A 51 -5.22 -7.75 -21.87
C LEU A 51 -5.95 -7.52 -23.20
N LEU A 52 -5.83 -8.47 -24.13
CA LEU A 52 -6.42 -8.45 -25.47
C LEU A 52 -7.92 -8.78 -25.49
N GLY A 53 -8.43 -9.30 -24.37
CA GLY A 53 -9.82 -9.70 -24.25
C GLY A 53 -10.15 -11.07 -24.82
N GLU A 54 -9.15 -11.93 -24.96
CA GLU A 54 -9.28 -13.30 -25.49
C GLU A 54 -9.77 -14.27 -24.41
N GLU A 55 -9.46 -13.99 -23.14
CA GLU A 55 -9.98 -14.74 -21.99
C GLU A 55 -11.45 -14.41 -21.70
N ASP A 56 -12.24 -15.42 -21.36
CA ASP A 56 -13.63 -15.26 -20.95
C ASP A 56 -13.72 -14.69 -19.52
N LEU A 57 -13.67 -13.37 -19.42
CA LEU A 57 -13.80 -12.61 -18.17
C LEU A 57 -15.20 -11.99 -18.01
N GLY A 58 -16.19 -12.45 -18.77
CA GLY A 58 -17.54 -11.88 -18.78
C GLY A 58 -17.66 -10.55 -19.55
N PRO A 59 -18.70 -9.74 -19.26
CA PRO A 59 -18.95 -8.48 -19.97
C PRO A 59 -17.79 -7.48 -19.85
N ARG A 60 -17.44 -6.86 -20.97
CA ARG A 60 -16.37 -5.85 -21.07
C ARG A 60 -16.93 -4.54 -21.60
N ASN A 61 -16.31 -3.43 -21.19
CA ASN A 61 -16.61 -2.13 -21.76
C ASN A 61 -15.92 -1.93 -23.13
N ASN A 62 -16.10 -0.75 -23.73
CA ASN A 62 -15.53 -0.44 -25.05
C ASN A 62 -13.99 -0.45 -25.08
N HIS A 63 -13.31 -0.39 -23.93
CA HIS A 63 -11.85 -0.49 -23.82
C HIS A 63 -11.36 -1.94 -23.63
N GLY A 64 -12.26 -2.92 -23.66
CA GLY A 64 -11.95 -4.33 -23.45
C GLY A 64 -11.68 -4.67 -21.98
N ILE A 65 -12.06 -3.79 -21.05
CA ILE A 65 -11.85 -3.98 -19.61
C ILE A 65 -13.08 -4.69 -19.02
N PRO A 66 -12.89 -5.82 -18.29
CA PRO A 66 -14.00 -6.48 -17.60
C PRO A 66 -14.44 -5.67 -16.38
N LEU A 67 -15.72 -5.81 -15.99
CA LEU A 67 -16.24 -5.21 -14.78
C LEU A 67 -15.57 -5.79 -13.53
N LEU A 68 -15.56 -5.02 -12.44
CA LEU A 68 -15.10 -5.48 -11.13
C LEU A 68 -16.19 -6.34 -10.47
N ASP A 69 -15.95 -7.63 -10.26
CA ASP A 69 -16.93 -8.52 -9.61
C ASP A 69 -16.87 -8.36 -8.07
N LYS A 70 -17.36 -7.21 -7.59
CA LYS A 70 -17.34 -6.82 -6.17
C LYS A 70 -17.92 -7.92 -5.28
N GLN A 71 -19.07 -8.50 -5.64
CA GLN A 71 -19.74 -9.52 -4.83
C GLN A 71 -18.91 -10.80 -4.71
N ARG A 72 -18.26 -11.24 -5.79
CA ARG A 72 -17.37 -12.41 -5.75
C ARG A 72 -16.17 -12.17 -4.84
N HIS A 73 -15.54 -11.01 -4.93
CA HIS A 73 -14.41 -10.67 -4.06
C HIS A 73 -14.86 -10.53 -2.59
N LEU A 74 -16.03 -9.96 -2.31
CA LEU A 74 -16.61 -9.93 -0.97
C LEU A 74 -16.85 -11.32 -0.39
N ASN A 75 -17.39 -12.25 -1.18
CA ASN A 75 -17.60 -13.63 -0.75
C ASN A 75 -16.27 -14.32 -0.40
N PHE A 76 -15.22 -14.07 -1.18
CA PHE A 76 -13.87 -14.55 -0.88
C PHE A 76 -13.33 -14.00 0.45
N LEU A 77 -13.42 -12.68 0.67
CA LEU A 77 -12.91 -12.02 1.87
C LEU A 77 -13.65 -12.48 3.13
N ARG A 78 -14.99 -12.61 3.07
CA ARG A 78 -15.80 -13.15 4.17
C ARG A 78 -15.37 -14.59 4.54
N LYS A 79 -15.03 -15.40 3.54
CA LYS A 79 -14.52 -16.77 3.77
C LYS A 79 -13.15 -16.77 4.46
N GLN A 80 -12.26 -15.83 4.11
CA GLN A 80 -10.93 -15.69 4.73
C GLN A 80 -10.99 -15.22 6.20
N LEU A 81 -12.09 -14.60 6.64
CA LEU A 81 -12.36 -14.27 8.04
C LEU A 81 -12.98 -15.43 8.85
N GLY A 82 -13.24 -16.57 8.19
CA GLY A 82 -13.72 -17.80 8.80
C GLY A 82 -12.59 -18.73 9.25
N PRO A 83 -12.91 -19.97 9.66
CA PRO A 83 -11.91 -21.00 9.94
C PRO A 83 -11.08 -21.33 8.70
N LEU A 84 -9.75 -21.31 8.84
CA LEU A 84 -8.80 -21.64 7.77
C LEU A 84 -8.31 -23.09 7.91
N PRO A 85 -8.00 -23.78 6.80
CA PRO A 85 -7.52 -25.16 6.85
C PRO A 85 -6.08 -25.23 7.40
N GLY A 86 -5.67 -26.42 7.87
CA GLY A 86 -4.37 -26.64 8.52
C GLY A 86 -3.14 -26.23 7.69
N ALA A 87 -3.26 -26.13 6.36
CA ALA A 87 -2.21 -25.60 5.49
C ALA A 87 -1.83 -24.14 5.81
N PHE A 88 -2.67 -23.39 6.52
CA PHE A 88 -2.39 -22.02 6.98
C PHE A 88 -1.62 -21.95 8.31
N MET A 89 -1.20 -23.07 8.89
CA MET A 89 -0.45 -23.08 10.15
C MET A 89 0.82 -22.21 10.09
N ALA A 90 1.52 -22.21 8.96
CA ALA A 90 2.70 -21.35 8.76
C ALA A 90 2.39 -19.84 8.83
N ALA A 91 1.12 -19.46 8.66
CA ALA A 91 0.64 -18.09 8.74
C ALA A 91 0.04 -17.74 10.13
N ASP A 92 0.17 -18.61 11.14
CA ASP A 92 -0.30 -18.33 12.50
C ASP A 92 0.29 -17.03 13.10
N PRO A 93 1.59 -16.71 12.91
CA PRO A 93 2.14 -15.41 13.32
C PRO A 93 1.60 -14.20 12.54
N SER A 94 0.87 -14.44 11.45
CA SER A 94 0.31 -13.42 10.56
C SER A 94 -1.21 -13.27 10.70
N ARG A 95 -1.86 -13.87 11.71
CA ARG A 95 -3.33 -13.75 11.86
C ARG A 95 -3.83 -12.30 11.86
N PRO A 96 -3.13 -11.32 12.49
CA PRO A 96 -3.55 -9.92 12.40
C PRO A 96 -3.59 -9.34 10.99
N TRP A 97 -2.72 -9.82 10.13
CA TRP A 97 -2.73 -9.42 8.73
C TRP A 97 -3.96 -9.92 7.99
N PHE A 98 -4.46 -11.13 8.29
CA PHE A 98 -5.66 -11.65 7.62
C PHE A 98 -6.89 -10.79 7.88
N PHE A 99 -7.14 -10.42 9.14
CA PHE A 99 -8.29 -9.57 9.43
C PHE A 99 -8.08 -8.14 8.90
N TYR A 100 -6.86 -7.59 8.93
CA TYR A 100 -6.60 -6.28 8.34
C TYR A 100 -6.88 -6.29 6.83
N TRP A 101 -6.25 -7.21 6.09
CA TRP A 101 -6.40 -7.31 4.65
C TRP A 101 -7.85 -7.49 4.24
N CYS A 102 -8.59 -8.34 4.97
CA CYS A 102 -10.00 -8.58 4.65
C CYS A 102 -10.87 -7.37 4.96
N LEU A 103 -10.74 -6.76 6.14
CA LEU A 103 -11.56 -5.61 6.54
C LEU A 103 -11.26 -4.38 5.67
N ALA A 104 -9.98 -4.14 5.34
CA ALA A 104 -9.58 -3.05 4.46
C ALA A 104 -10.14 -3.24 3.04
N ALA A 105 -9.98 -4.44 2.45
CA ALA A 105 -10.52 -4.76 1.14
C ALA A 105 -12.06 -4.67 1.09
N MET A 106 -12.76 -5.18 2.12
CA MET A 106 -14.22 -5.06 2.22
C MET A 106 -14.67 -3.60 2.30
N THR A 107 -13.94 -2.78 3.08
CA THR A 107 -14.23 -1.34 3.19
C THR A 107 -14.05 -0.61 1.86
N LEU A 108 -12.99 -0.94 1.11
CA LEU A 108 -12.77 -0.42 -0.25
C LEU A 108 -13.89 -0.81 -1.22
N LEU A 109 -14.47 -1.99 -1.05
CA LEU A 109 -15.62 -2.48 -1.84
C LEU A 109 -16.97 -1.91 -1.38
N GLY A 110 -16.98 -1.04 -0.35
CA GLY A 110 -18.17 -0.34 0.13
C GLY A 110 -18.94 -1.05 1.24
N GLU A 111 -18.40 -2.12 1.83
CA GLU A 111 -19.05 -2.80 2.96
C GLU A 111 -18.80 -2.09 4.30
N ASP A 112 -19.82 -2.03 5.14
CA ASP A 112 -19.65 -1.64 6.54
C ASP A 112 -19.07 -2.81 7.36
N VAL A 113 -17.85 -2.63 7.81
CA VAL A 113 -17.12 -3.62 8.61
C VAL A 113 -17.32 -3.47 10.13
N ALA A 114 -18.09 -2.48 10.60
CA ALA A 114 -18.36 -2.28 12.02
C ALA A 114 -19.02 -3.51 12.69
N PHE A 115 -19.74 -4.33 11.92
CA PHE A 115 -20.30 -5.60 12.38
C PHE A 115 -19.26 -6.56 12.99
N TYR A 116 -17.99 -6.50 12.56
CA TYR A 116 -16.92 -7.36 13.07
C TYR A 116 -16.31 -6.89 14.39
N ARG A 117 -16.71 -5.71 14.91
CA ARG A 117 -16.08 -5.05 16.07
C ARG A 117 -15.92 -5.96 17.28
N ASN A 118 -17.01 -6.55 17.76
CA ASN A 118 -16.99 -7.34 19.00
C ASN A 118 -16.09 -8.58 18.85
N LYS A 119 -16.24 -9.29 17.72
CA LYS A 119 -15.41 -10.47 17.42
C LYS A 119 -13.93 -10.12 17.30
N LEU A 120 -13.61 -8.97 16.67
CA LEU A 120 -12.23 -8.50 16.57
C LEU A 120 -11.66 -8.19 17.95
N VAL A 121 -12.39 -7.43 18.78
CA VAL A 121 -12.01 -7.11 20.16
C VAL A 121 -11.71 -8.36 20.99
N GLU A 122 -12.59 -9.35 20.93
CA GLU A 122 -12.40 -10.65 21.59
C GLU A 122 -11.17 -11.39 21.05
N THR A 123 -10.92 -11.30 19.74
CA THR A 123 -9.78 -11.97 19.09
C THR A 123 -8.44 -11.36 19.49
N VAL A 124 -8.35 -10.02 19.54
CA VAL A 124 -7.06 -9.32 19.75
C VAL A 124 -6.72 -9.12 21.22
N ARG A 125 -7.70 -9.15 22.13
CA ARG A 125 -7.47 -9.02 23.57
C ARG A 125 -6.43 -10.02 24.11
N PRO A 126 -6.49 -11.33 23.81
CA PRO A 126 -5.45 -12.28 24.23
C PRO A 126 -4.15 -12.21 23.41
N MET A 127 -4.10 -11.41 22.33
CA MET A 127 -2.89 -11.17 21.53
C MET A 127 -2.07 -9.98 22.03
N GLN A 128 -2.65 -9.12 22.87
CA GLN A 128 -1.94 -7.99 23.45
C GLN A 128 -1.10 -8.46 24.63
N ASN A 129 0.20 -8.16 24.61
CA ASN A 129 1.10 -8.53 25.69
C ASN A 129 1.06 -7.46 26.79
N ALA A 130 1.16 -7.90 28.05
CA ALA A 130 1.21 -6.99 29.21
C ALA A 130 2.43 -6.05 29.18
N THR A 131 3.48 -6.41 28.43
CA THR A 131 4.66 -5.58 28.21
C THR A 131 4.50 -4.58 27.05
N GLY A 132 3.34 -4.56 26.37
CA GLY A 132 3.02 -3.67 25.26
C GLY A 132 3.07 -4.33 23.90
N GLY A 133 2.28 -3.80 22.96
CA GLY A 133 2.16 -4.30 21.59
C GLY A 133 1.24 -5.52 21.44
N PHE A 134 0.92 -5.85 20.18
CA PHE A 134 0.14 -7.03 19.81
C PHE A 134 1.00 -8.04 19.06
N ALA A 135 0.80 -9.32 19.37
CA ALA A 135 1.44 -10.44 18.72
C ALA A 135 0.62 -11.01 17.55
N GLY A 136 1.20 -11.96 16.82
CA GLY A 136 0.50 -12.74 15.78
C GLY A 136 -0.57 -13.68 16.33
N GLY A 137 -0.45 -14.08 17.58
CA GLY A 137 -1.37 -14.97 18.27
C GLY A 137 -1.11 -14.97 19.78
N GLN A 138 -2.03 -15.57 20.54
CA GLN A 138 -1.87 -15.70 21.98
C GLN A 138 -0.57 -16.45 22.32
N GLY A 139 0.23 -15.91 23.23
CA GLY A 139 1.49 -16.51 23.68
C GLY A 139 2.68 -16.22 22.76
N GLN A 140 2.49 -15.50 21.66
CA GLN A 140 3.59 -15.01 20.82
C GLN A 140 4.06 -13.63 21.32
N MET A 141 5.29 -13.25 20.98
CA MET A 141 5.82 -11.92 21.31
C MET A 141 5.21 -10.82 20.45
N SER A 142 5.16 -9.60 20.99
CA SER A 142 4.71 -8.42 20.24
C SER A 142 5.64 -8.13 19.07
N HIS A 143 5.04 -7.71 17.95
CA HIS A 143 5.76 -7.40 16.73
C HIS A 143 5.11 -6.19 16.04
N LEU A 144 5.90 -5.30 15.44
CA LEU A 144 5.43 -4.05 14.85
C LEU A 144 4.43 -4.30 13.72
N ALA A 145 4.70 -5.28 12.86
CA ALA A 145 3.78 -5.65 11.77
C ALA A 145 2.39 -6.09 12.27
N THR A 146 2.33 -6.94 13.30
CA THR A 146 1.07 -7.45 13.85
C THR A 146 0.35 -6.40 14.69
N THR A 147 1.12 -5.55 15.37
CA THR A 147 0.59 -4.37 16.07
C THR A 147 -0.03 -3.39 15.09
N TYR A 148 0.67 -3.03 14.03
CA TYR A 148 0.18 -2.18 12.94
C TYR A 148 -1.13 -2.73 12.36
N ALA A 149 -1.14 -4.00 11.95
CA ALA A 149 -2.33 -4.63 11.37
C ALA A 149 -3.51 -4.66 12.37
N THR A 150 -3.23 -4.90 13.66
CA THR A 150 -4.24 -4.86 14.72
C THR A 150 -4.82 -3.45 14.91
N ILE A 151 -3.97 -2.43 15.03
CA ILE A 151 -4.43 -1.04 15.21
C ILE A 151 -5.25 -0.56 14.01
N LEU A 152 -4.81 -0.83 12.78
CA LEU A 152 -5.58 -0.47 11.59
C LEU A 152 -6.94 -1.19 11.53
N SER A 153 -7.00 -2.45 11.97
CA SER A 153 -8.25 -3.21 12.00
C SER A 153 -9.22 -2.69 13.05
N LEU A 154 -8.72 -2.31 14.23
CA LEU A 154 -9.50 -1.63 15.27
C LEU A 154 -10.00 -0.27 14.77
N ALA A 155 -9.18 0.48 14.03
CA ALA A 155 -9.58 1.73 13.38
C ALA A 155 -10.70 1.50 12.36
N LEU A 156 -10.59 0.47 11.50
CA LEU A 156 -11.59 0.13 10.48
C LEU A 156 -12.96 -0.21 11.08
N VAL A 157 -13.02 -1.08 12.09
CA VAL A 157 -14.31 -1.43 12.76
C VAL A 157 -14.83 -0.28 13.64
N GLY A 158 -13.92 0.57 14.11
CA GLY A 158 -14.18 1.78 14.90
C GLY A 158 -14.87 1.53 16.24
N GLY A 159 -15.23 2.62 16.92
CA GLY A 159 -16.00 2.61 18.18
C GLY A 159 -15.17 2.45 19.44
N GLU A 160 -15.64 3.05 20.54
CA GLU A 160 -14.90 3.11 21.82
C GLU A 160 -14.44 1.74 22.30
N ALA A 161 -15.31 0.72 22.25
CA ALA A 161 -14.97 -0.64 22.64
C ALA A 161 -13.80 -1.25 21.86
N ALA A 162 -13.57 -0.85 20.60
CA ALA A 162 -12.40 -1.27 19.83
C ALA A 162 -11.14 -0.54 20.29
N TYR A 163 -11.25 0.76 20.51
CA TYR A 163 -10.12 1.60 20.90
C TYR A 163 -9.68 1.34 22.35
N ASP A 164 -10.62 1.07 23.26
CA ASP A 164 -10.38 0.77 24.67
C ASP A 164 -9.63 -0.53 24.91
N VAL A 165 -9.52 -1.41 23.91
CA VAL A 165 -8.66 -2.59 24.02
C VAL A 165 -7.19 -2.21 24.15
N VAL A 166 -6.76 -1.09 23.56
CA VAL A 166 -5.34 -0.75 23.43
C VAL A 166 -4.79 -0.20 24.74
N ASP A 167 -3.81 -0.89 25.32
CA ASP A 167 -3.02 -0.40 26.44
C ASP A 167 -1.92 0.54 25.91
N ARG A 168 -2.23 1.83 25.83
CA ARG A 168 -1.33 2.87 25.29
C ARG A 168 -0.04 3.03 26.10
N LYS A 169 -0.11 2.85 27.42
CA LYS A 169 1.04 3.02 28.29
C LYS A 169 2.09 1.94 28.07
N SER A 170 1.68 0.68 28.09
CA SER A 170 2.58 -0.43 27.77
C SER A 170 3.06 -0.35 26.32
N MET A 171 2.21 0.07 25.37
CA MET A 171 2.58 0.30 23.97
C MET A 171 3.75 1.29 23.84
N TRP A 172 3.71 2.42 24.54
CA TRP A 172 4.79 3.42 24.52
C TRP A 172 6.10 2.89 25.10
N HIS A 173 6.05 2.19 26.24
CA HIS A 173 7.22 1.54 26.81
C HIS A 173 7.83 0.53 25.82
N TRP A 174 7.00 -0.31 25.22
CA TRP A 174 7.43 -1.30 24.23
C TRP A 174 8.02 -0.63 22.98
N LEU A 175 7.33 0.33 22.37
CA LEU A 175 7.88 1.10 21.24
C LEU A 175 9.23 1.73 21.60
N GLY A 176 9.37 2.25 22.82
CA GLY A 176 10.60 2.85 23.30
C GLY A 176 11.76 1.87 23.39
N SER A 177 11.47 0.59 23.67
CA SER A 177 12.47 -0.48 23.66
C SER A 177 12.92 -0.88 22.26
N LEU A 178 12.12 -0.60 21.22
CA LEU A 178 12.43 -0.94 19.82
C LEU A 178 13.25 0.13 19.11
N LYS A 179 13.25 1.37 19.60
CA LYS A 179 14.03 2.47 19.02
C LYS A 179 15.52 2.16 19.11
N GLN A 180 16.23 2.27 17.98
CA GLN A 180 17.65 1.94 17.89
C GLN A 180 18.58 3.17 17.98
N PRO A 181 19.86 2.97 18.34
CA PRO A 181 20.88 4.04 18.42
C PRO A 181 21.20 4.76 17.11
N ASP A 182 20.95 4.14 15.95
CA ASP A 182 21.19 4.73 14.63
C ASP A 182 19.98 5.53 14.10
N GLY A 183 18.88 5.54 14.85
CA GLY A 183 17.64 6.21 14.51
C GLY A 183 16.53 5.31 14.00
N GLY A 184 16.79 4.04 13.66
CA GLY A 184 15.76 3.13 13.17
C GLY A 184 14.92 2.49 14.28
N PHE A 185 14.15 1.45 13.91
CA PHE A 185 13.31 0.66 14.80
C PHE A 185 13.44 -0.82 14.46
N GLN A 186 13.61 -1.65 15.49
CA GLN A 186 13.47 -3.10 15.35
C GLN A 186 12.01 -3.51 15.22
N MET A 187 11.74 -4.56 14.44
CA MET A 187 10.40 -5.13 14.24
C MET A 187 9.84 -5.80 15.50
N ALA A 188 10.70 -6.35 16.34
CA ALA A 188 10.40 -6.92 17.65
C ALA A 188 11.65 -6.83 18.52
N ILE A 189 11.54 -7.08 19.83
CA ILE A 189 12.72 -7.11 20.72
C ILE A 189 13.66 -8.21 20.25
N GLY A 190 14.88 -7.83 19.81
CA GLY A 190 15.86 -8.76 19.24
C GLY A 190 15.56 -9.20 17.80
N GLY A 191 14.57 -8.60 17.14
CA GLY A 191 14.25 -8.81 15.74
C GLY A 191 15.11 -7.97 14.80
N GLU A 192 14.80 -8.05 13.51
CA GLU A 192 15.44 -7.25 12.47
C GLU A 192 15.08 -5.77 12.55
N GLU A 193 15.98 -4.94 12.06
CA GLU A 193 15.78 -3.51 11.87
C GLU A 193 15.73 -3.18 10.37
N ASP A 194 14.60 -2.62 9.95
CA ASP A 194 14.37 -2.15 8.59
C ASP A 194 13.23 -1.12 8.53
N VAL A 195 13.02 -0.51 7.36
CA VAL A 195 12.05 0.58 7.17
C VAL A 195 10.61 0.16 7.43
N ARG A 196 10.27 -1.14 7.46
CA ARG A 196 8.94 -1.60 7.88
C ARG A 196 8.73 -1.28 9.35
N GLY A 197 9.77 -1.41 10.17
CA GLY A 197 9.75 -1.06 11.59
C GLY A 197 9.49 0.43 11.78
N ALA A 198 10.24 1.26 11.05
CA ALA A 198 10.05 2.71 11.03
C ALA A 198 8.61 3.11 10.66
N TYR A 199 8.07 2.55 9.58
CA TYR A 199 6.71 2.85 9.12
C TYR A 199 5.63 2.34 10.09
N CYS A 200 5.72 1.10 10.53
CA CYS A 200 4.75 0.54 11.47
C CYS A 200 4.74 1.33 12.78
N ALA A 201 5.91 1.61 13.35
CA ALA A 201 6.03 2.38 14.59
C ALA A 201 5.45 3.80 14.44
N SER A 202 5.79 4.51 13.36
CA SER A 202 5.28 5.87 13.12
C SER A 202 3.75 5.92 12.95
N VAL A 203 3.16 4.94 12.25
CA VAL A 203 1.70 4.82 12.14
C VAL A 203 1.04 4.55 13.49
N ILE A 204 1.59 3.63 14.29
CA ILE A 204 1.07 3.32 15.63
C ILE A 204 1.15 4.55 16.53
N ILE A 205 2.30 5.24 16.55
CA ILE A 205 2.51 6.47 17.34
C ILE A 205 1.49 7.55 16.97
N SER A 206 1.29 7.77 15.67
CA SER A 206 0.37 8.78 15.16
C SER A 206 -1.09 8.45 15.47
N LEU A 207 -1.56 7.25 15.13
CA LEU A 207 -2.97 6.87 15.29
C LEU A 207 -3.41 6.76 16.76
N LEU A 208 -2.50 6.33 17.64
CA LEU A 208 -2.77 6.20 19.07
C LEU A 208 -2.44 7.47 19.86
N ASN A 209 -1.99 8.54 19.20
CA ASN A 209 -1.53 9.77 19.82
C ASN A 209 -0.56 9.48 20.99
N ILE A 210 0.50 8.71 20.70
CA ILE A 210 1.52 8.32 21.69
C ILE A 210 2.43 9.52 21.97
N PRO A 211 2.81 9.78 23.24
CA PRO A 211 3.78 10.83 23.56
C PRO A 211 5.09 10.65 22.77
N LEU A 212 5.59 11.74 22.18
CA LEU A 212 6.76 11.71 21.32
C LEU A 212 8.09 11.51 22.07
N ASP A 213 8.15 11.88 23.35
CA ASP A 213 9.31 11.64 24.19
C ASP A 213 9.52 10.14 24.43
N LEU A 214 10.78 9.71 24.41
CA LEU A 214 11.11 8.32 24.71
C LEU A 214 10.91 8.00 26.20
N PRO A 215 10.57 6.76 26.56
CA PRO A 215 10.69 6.30 27.95
C PRO A 215 12.11 6.49 28.50
N ALA A 216 12.25 6.74 29.80
CA ALA A 216 13.54 7.03 30.43
C ALA A 216 14.54 5.86 30.29
N GLU A 217 14.00 4.64 30.27
CA GLU A 217 14.70 3.37 30.11
C GLU A 217 14.94 2.97 28.65
N SER A 218 14.50 3.76 27.67
CA SER A 218 14.77 3.48 26.27
C SER A 218 16.29 3.46 26.02
N PRO A 219 16.85 2.38 25.45
CA PRO A 219 18.29 2.28 25.20
C PRO A 219 18.78 3.36 24.22
N ALA A 220 17.92 3.85 23.33
CA ALA A 220 18.22 4.92 22.39
C ALA A 220 18.57 6.26 23.08
N ARG A 221 18.16 6.48 24.34
CA ARG A 221 18.55 7.69 25.09
C ARG A 221 20.06 7.76 25.33
N ALA A 222 20.72 6.61 25.51
CA ALA A 222 22.18 6.56 25.66
C ALA A 222 22.92 7.02 24.39
N ALA A 223 22.26 6.92 23.22
CA ALA A 223 22.75 7.42 21.95
C ALA A 223 22.37 8.89 21.68
N GLY A 224 21.74 9.58 22.64
CA GLY A 224 21.37 10.98 22.54
C GLY A 224 19.98 11.26 21.95
N HIS A 225 19.16 10.23 21.68
CA HIS A 225 17.79 10.44 21.22
C HIS A 225 16.87 10.85 22.37
N SER A 226 16.12 11.93 22.20
CA SER A 226 15.11 12.40 23.17
C SER A 226 13.69 11.92 22.87
N GLY A 227 13.37 11.71 21.59
CA GLY A 227 12.03 11.32 21.12
C GLY A 227 12.05 10.26 20.02
N PHE A 228 10.90 9.64 19.77
CA PHE A 228 10.74 8.53 18.82
C PHE A 228 11.23 8.81 17.41
N PHE A 229 11.06 10.04 16.92
CA PHE A 229 11.45 10.44 15.57
C PHE A 229 12.84 11.06 15.48
N SER A 230 13.55 11.21 16.61
CA SER A 230 14.95 11.68 16.61
C SER A 230 15.83 10.74 15.77
N GLY A 231 16.60 11.29 14.82
CA GLY A 231 17.48 10.55 13.90
C GLY A 231 16.78 9.69 12.84
N LEU A 232 15.44 9.55 12.89
CA LEU A 232 14.72 8.61 12.04
C LEU A 232 14.73 9.01 10.56
N GLY A 233 14.54 10.31 10.26
CA GLY A 233 14.58 10.81 8.88
C GLY A 233 15.95 10.60 8.23
N ASP A 234 17.03 10.85 8.97
CA ASP A 234 18.40 10.66 8.47
C ASP A 234 18.73 9.17 8.25
N TRP A 235 18.27 8.30 9.15
CA TRP A 235 18.39 6.84 8.98
C TRP A 235 17.62 6.35 7.74
N ILE A 236 16.41 6.85 7.49
CA ILE A 236 15.66 6.57 6.26
C ILE A 236 16.42 7.07 5.03
N GLY A 237 17.01 8.27 5.09
CA GLY A 237 17.82 8.82 4.00
C GLY A 237 18.99 7.90 3.59
N GLN A 238 19.62 7.24 4.56
CA GLN A 238 20.68 6.25 4.31
C GLN A 238 20.19 4.97 3.61
N CYS A 239 18.88 4.71 3.60
CA CYS A 239 18.29 3.57 2.90
C CYS A 239 18.08 3.83 1.40
N GLN A 240 18.23 5.07 0.92
CA GLN A 240 18.16 5.36 -0.52
C GLN A 240 19.39 4.80 -1.24
N THR A 241 19.16 4.08 -2.34
CA THR A 241 20.23 3.40 -3.09
C THR A 241 20.73 4.24 -4.25
N TYR A 242 21.82 3.79 -4.89
CA TYR A 242 22.36 4.41 -6.10
C TYR A 242 21.35 4.42 -7.25
N GLU A 243 20.39 3.50 -7.28
CA GLU A 243 19.34 3.43 -8.30
C GLU A 243 18.31 4.56 -8.15
N GLY A 244 18.26 5.23 -6.99
CA GLY A 244 17.27 6.24 -6.63
C GLY A 244 16.12 5.73 -5.76
N GLY A 245 15.84 4.42 -5.82
CA GLY A 245 14.87 3.77 -4.95
C GLY A 245 15.34 3.61 -3.52
N ILE A 246 14.48 3.03 -2.67
CA ILE A 246 14.75 2.88 -1.24
C ILE A 246 14.74 1.40 -0.88
N SER A 247 15.69 1.01 -0.06
CA SER A 247 15.93 -0.37 0.35
C SER A 247 15.44 -0.63 1.78
N ALA A 248 15.49 -1.89 2.24
CA ALA A 248 15.01 -2.26 3.58
C ALA A 248 15.79 -1.54 4.69
N LYS A 249 17.11 -1.45 4.49
CA LYS A 249 18.10 -0.90 5.40
C LYS A 249 19.31 -0.44 4.58
N PRO A 250 20.26 0.33 5.13
CA PRO A 250 21.39 0.81 4.33
C PRO A 250 22.13 -0.29 3.57
N SER A 251 22.51 0.01 2.32
CA SER A 251 23.34 -0.84 1.45
C SER A 251 22.70 -2.16 0.97
N VAL A 252 21.37 -2.26 0.91
CA VAL A 252 20.68 -3.37 0.21
C VAL A 252 19.89 -2.88 -1.01
N GLU A 253 19.30 -3.81 -1.77
CA GLU A 253 18.62 -3.50 -3.02
C GLU A 253 17.36 -2.63 -2.84
N ALA A 254 17.10 -1.73 -3.78
CA ALA A 254 15.89 -0.91 -3.77
C ALA A 254 14.63 -1.74 -4.03
N HIS A 255 13.54 -1.42 -3.33
CA HIS A 255 12.29 -2.17 -3.43
C HIS A 255 11.06 -1.30 -3.18
N GLY A 256 9.98 -1.51 -3.95
CA GLY A 256 8.79 -0.66 -3.95
C GLY A 256 8.11 -0.63 -2.58
N ALA A 257 7.96 -1.79 -1.94
CA ALA A 257 7.42 -1.90 -0.59
C ALA A 257 8.21 -1.08 0.46
N TYR A 258 9.54 -1.08 0.37
CA TYR A 258 10.39 -0.31 1.28
C TYR A 258 10.36 1.19 0.96
N ALA A 259 10.25 1.55 -0.33
CA ALA A 259 10.01 2.92 -0.75
C ALA A 259 8.70 3.48 -0.19
N PHE A 260 7.60 2.72 -0.23
CA PHE A 260 6.35 3.14 0.40
C PHE A 260 6.49 3.31 1.90
N CYS A 261 7.12 2.34 2.60
CA CYS A 261 7.33 2.44 4.05
C CYS A 261 8.13 3.70 4.42
N ALA A 262 9.22 3.98 3.70
CA ALA A 262 10.04 5.16 3.92
C ALA A 262 9.28 6.46 3.66
N LEU A 263 8.57 6.57 2.53
CA LEU A 263 7.79 7.77 2.19
C LEU A 263 6.63 8.00 3.17
N GLY A 264 5.90 6.94 3.53
CA GLY A 264 4.83 6.99 4.52
C GLY A 264 5.35 7.43 5.89
N CYS A 265 6.48 6.88 6.33
CA CYS A 265 7.13 7.26 7.58
C CYS A 265 7.57 8.73 7.57
N LEU A 266 8.27 9.18 6.52
CA LEU A 266 8.68 10.57 6.37
C LEU A 266 7.47 11.52 6.38
N SER A 267 6.34 11.12 5.79
CA SER A 267 5.08 11.87 5.78
C SER A 267 4.40 11.95 7.16
N ILE A 268 4.76 11.08 8.11
CA ILE A 268 4.30 11.15 9.50
C ILE A 268 5.25 12.03 10.32
N ILE A 269 6.56 11.87 10.14
CA ILE A 269 7.60 12.64 10.84
C ILE A 269 7.41 14.13 10.60
N ASP A 270 7.14 14.54 9.36
CA ASP A 270 6.75 15.90 9.01
C ASP A 270 5.95 15.91 7.69
N SER A 271 5.34 17.03 7.31
CA SER A 271 4.57 17.11 6.06
C SER A 271 5.43 16.72 4.84
N PRO A 272 4.88 15.98 3.85
CA PRO A 272 5.63 15.43 2.71
C PRO A 272 6.57 16.42 1.99
N HIS A 273 6.11 17.64 1.75
CA HIS A 273 6.87 18.70 1.05
C HIS A 273 8.08 19.22 1.84
N ARG A 274 8.18 18.90 3.14
CA ARG A 274 9.34 19.24 3.99
C ARG A 274 10.21 18.02 4.23
N SER A 275 9.65 16.90 4.67
CA SER A 275 10.42 15.72 5.10
C SER A 275 11.07 14.97 3.93
N ILE A 276 10.33 14.70 2.85
CA ILE A 276 10.81 13.88 1.74
C ILE A 276 12.02 14.54 1.05
N PRO A 277 11.94 15.79 0.54
CA PRO A 277 13.09 16.40 -0.13
C PRO A 277 14.24 16.75 0.82
N ARG A 278 14.01 16.79 2.14
CA ARG A 278 15.07 16.98 3.13
C ARG A 278 15.98 15.76 3.25
N HIS A 279 15.42 14.55 3.17
CA HIS A 279 16.14 13.31 3.45
C HIS A 279 16.43 12.46 2.22
N LEU A 280 15.83 12.74 1.06
CA LEU A 280 15.93 11.93 -0.14
C LEU A 280 16.26 12.76 -1.40
N ASP A 281 17.04 12.19 -2.30
CA ASP A 281 17.20 12.67 -3.68
C ASP A 281 15.92 12.37 -4.47
N LEU A 282 15.02 13.35 -4.48
CA LEU A 282 13.69 13.23 -5.07
C LEU A 282 13.72 12.99 -6.60
N PRO A 283 14.54 13.69 -7.42
CA PRO A 283 14.64 13.39 -8.85
C PRO A 283 15.02 11.94 -9.16
N ARG A 284 16.00 11.37 -8.45
CA ARG A 284 16.38 9.96 -8.65
C ARG A 284 15.27 9.01 -8.23
N LEU A 285 14.58 9.31 -7.12
CA LEU A 285 13.46 8.50 -6.66
C LEU A 285 12.30 8.48 -7.64
N ILE A 286 11.94 9.64 -8.22
CA ILE A 286 10.89 9.74 -9.25
C ILE A 286 11.24 8.89 -10.47
N SER A 287 12.48 9.00 -10.95
CA SER A 287 12.98 8.19 -12.08
C SER A 287 12.87 6.69 -11.78
N TRP A 288 13.33 6.26 -10.60
CA TRP A 288 13.26 4.87 -10.18
C TRP A 288 11.82 4.36 -10.05
N LEU A 289 10.92 5.12 -9.40
CA LEU A 289 9.50 4.77 -9.26
C LEU A 289 8.80 4.66 -10.62
N SER A 290 9.07 5.59 -11.54
CA SER A 290 8.53 5.57 -12.91
C SER A 290 8.94 4.29 -13.65
N SER A 291 10.22 3.89 -13.52
CA SER A 291 10.76 2.67 -14.14
C SER A 291 10.24 1.34 -13.55
N ARG A 292 9.29 1.38 -12.62
CA ARG A 292 8.60 0.19 -12.11
C ARG A 292 7.40 -0.21 -12.96
N GLN A 293 6.84 0.70 -13.76
CA GLN A 293 5.66 0.38 -14.57
C GLN A 293 6.04 -0.22 -15.92
N TYR A 294 5.54 -1.40 -16.23
CA TYR A 294 5.87 -2.11 -17.48
C TYR A 294 4.74 -2.05 -18.50
N ALA A 295 5.09 -2.27 -19.75
CA ALA A 295 4.17 -2.52 -20.85
C ALA A 295 4.65 -3.76 -21.63
N PRO A 296 3.75 -4.62 -22.11
CA PRO A 296 2.29 -4.42 -22.20
C PRO A 296 1.52 -4.70 -20.90
N GLU A 297 2.12 -5.20 -19.83
CA GLU A 297 1.37 -5.64 -18.64
C GLU A 297 0.58 -4.49 -17.99
N GLY A 298 1.14 -3.29 -17.89
CA GLY A 298 0.53 -2.10 -17.28
C GLY A 298 0.69 -2.03 -15.76
N GLY A 299 1.05 -3.14 -15.12
CA GLY A 299 1.32 -3.24 -13.68
C GLY A 299 2.69 -2.70 -13.27
N PHE A 300 2.95 -2.74 -11.96
CA PHE A 300 4.25 -2.38 -11.40
C PHE A 300 5.05 -3.61 -10.98
N SER A 301 6.37 -3.56 -11.17
CA SER A 301 7.34 -4.45 -10.52
C SER A 301 7.83 -3.87 -9.20
N GLY A 302 8.34 -4.73 -8.31
CA GLY A 302 8.87 -4.31 -7.02
C GLY A 302 10.28 -3.74 -7.09
N ARG A 303 11.09 -4.20 -8.04
CA ARG A 303 12.51 -3.85 -8.20
C ARG A 303 12.97 -4.09 -9.63
N THR A 304 14.13 -3.54 -9.98
CA THR A 304 14.70 -3.57 -11.33
C THR A 304 14.85 -5.02 -11.84
N ASN A 305 14.46 -5.28 -13.09
CA ASN A 305 14.52 -6.60 -13.75
C ASN A 305 13.73 -7.73 -13.04
N LYS A 306 12.70 -7.39 -12.28
CA LYS A 306 11.73 -8.36 -11.73
C LYS A 306 10.36 -8.13 -12.34
N LEU A 307 9.51 -9.14 -12.20
CA LEU A 307 8.20 -9.19 -12.82
C LEU A 307 7.22 -8.22 -12.17
N VAL A 308 6.17 -7.88 -12.92
CA VAL A 308 4.98 -7.24 -12.37
C VAL A 308 4.30 -8.13 -11.32
N ASP A 309 3.66 -7.49 -10.34
CA ASP A 309 2.85 -8.14 -9.31
C ASP A 309 1.77 -7.16 -8.82
N GLY A 310 0.54 -7.67 -8.71
CA GLY A 310 -0.65 -6.94 -8.30
C GLY A 310 -0.50 -6.20 -6.97
N CYS A 311 0.28 -6.68 -6.01
CA CYS A 311 0.45 -5.96 -4.73
C CYS A 311 1.24 -4.65 -4.88
N TYR A 312 2.09 -4.51 -5.91
CA TYR A 312 2.78 -3.25 -6.19
C TYR A 312 1.84 -2.17 -6.73
N SER A 313 0.60 -2.52 -7.08
CA SER A 313 -0.46 -1.53 -7.28
C SER A 313 -0.61 -0.60 -6.07
N HIS A 314 -0.42 -1.12 -4.86
CA HIS A 314 -0.32 -0.31 -3.65
C HIS A 314 1.12 0.11 -3.34
N TRP A 315 2.07 -0.83 -3.27
CA TRP A 315 3.40 -0.51 -2.76
C TRP A 315 4.21 0.44 -3.66
N VAL A 316 3.97 0.44 -4.97
CA VAL A 316 4.55 1.43 -5.88
C VAL A 316 3.51 2.50 -6.20
N GLY A 317 2.28 2.10 -6.54
CA GLY A 317 1.22 3.06 -6.90
C GLY A 317 0.84 4.03 -5.76
N GLY A 318 0.96 3.60 -4.51
CA GLY A 318 0.73 4.41 -3.31
C GLY A 318 1.87 5.38 -2.97
N CYS A 319 3.04 5.24 -3.60
CA CYS A 319 4.12 6.23 -3.48
C CYS A 319 3.76 7.53 -4.22
N TRP A 320 3.05 7.45 -5.34
CA TRP A 320 2.79 8.61 -6.20
C TRP A 320 2.03 9.75 -5.51
N PRO A 321 0.96 9.51 -4.73
CA PRO A 321 0.33 10.57 -3.95
C PRO A 321 1.28 11.28 -2.98
N LEU A 322 2.22 10.55 -2.35
CA LEU A 322 3.19 11.11 -1.42
C LEU A 322 4.25 11.95 -2.15
N ILE A 323 4.70 11.47 -3.32
CA ILE A 323 5.61 12.19 -4.21
C ILE A 323 4.94 13.46 -4.75
N GLU A 324 3.72 13.38 -5.25
CA GLU A 324 2.96 14.53 -5.75
C GLU A 324 2.74 15.58 -4.66
N ALA A 325 2.40 15.16 -3.43
CA ALA A 325 2.31 16.05 -2.28
C ALA A 325 3.66 16.68 -1.89
N SER A 326 4.76 15.93 -2.06
CA SER A 326 6.10 16.45 -1.80
C SER A 326 6.53 17.54 -2.78
N ILE A 327 6.11 17.43 -4.04
CA ILE A 327 6.41 18.39 -5.12
C ILE A 327 5.48 19.60 -5.02
N SER A 328 4.18 19.36 -4.84
CA SER A 328 3.15 20.39 -4.95
C SER A 328 3.00 21.24 -3.68
N GLY A 329 3.35 20.70 -2.52
CA GLY A 329 3.10 21.37 -1.24
C GLY A 329 1.60 21.51 -0.92
N PRO A 330 1.27 22.27 0.13
CA PRO A 330 -0.12 22.52 0.52
C PRO A 330 -0.78 23.45 -0.51
N GLN A 331 -1.98 23.10 -0.95
CA GLN A 331 -2.75 23.90 -1.90
C GLN A 331 -3.81 24.75 -1.18
N GLU A 332 -3.38 25.85 -0.56
CA GLU A 332 -4.26 26.79 0.16
C GLU A 332 -5.20 27.52 -0.82
N GLY A 333 -6.49 27.61 -0.48
CA GLY A 333 -7.49 28.36 -1.26
C GLY A 333 -8.32 27.55 -2.25
N PHE A 334 -8.16 26.22 -2.34
CA PHE A 334 -9.15 25.36 -2.98
C PHE A 334 -10.42 25.35 -2.13
N ALA A 335 -11.46 26.07 -2.58
CA ALA A 335 -12.80 25.92 -2.03
C ALA A 335 -13.21 24.44 -2.20
N ALA A 336 -13.63 23.79 -1.13
CA ALA A 336 -14.16 22.42 -1.16
C ALA A 336 -15.36 22.26 -2.13
N GLU A 337 -15.94 23.37 -2.58
CA GLU A 337 -17.05 23.43 -3.53
C GLU A 337 -16.61 23.55 -5.00
N ALA A 338 -15.33 23.83 -5.27
CA ALA A 338 -14.74 23.85 -6.61
C ALA A 338 -13.75 22.69 -6.75
N VAL A 339 -14.22 21.46 -6.54
CA VAL A 339 -13.48 20.27 -6.95
C VAL A 339 -13.47 20.24 -8.47
N THR A 340 -12.48 20.89 -9.09
CA THR A 340 -12.15 20.59 -10.49
C THR A 340 -11.71 19.13 -10.53
N PRO A 341 -12.41 18.25 -11.27
CA PRO A 341 -12.00 16.86 -11.37
C PRO A 341 -10.54 16.75 -11.81
N ALA A 342 -9.82 15.80 -11.22
CA ALA A 342 -8.43 15.60 -11.58
C ALA A 342 -8.32 15.10 -13.04
N THR A 343 -7.38 15.66 -13.80
CA THR A 343 -7.08 15.24 -15.18
C THR A 343 -5.98 14.19 -15.23
N GLU A 344 -6.01 13.32 -16.25
CA GLU A 344 -4.94 12.34 -16.52
C GLU A 344 -3.57 13.00 -16.78
N ALA A 345 -3.56 14.20 -17.38
CA ALA A 345 -2.35 14.96 -17.74
C ALA A 345 -1.49 15.38 -16.53
N GLY A 346 -1.99 15.24 -15.29
CA GLY A 346 -1.26 15.55 -14.06
C GLY A 346 -0.70 14.35 -13.31
N SER A 347 -0.89 13.12 -13.78
CA SER A 347 -0.41 11.90 -13.11
C SER A 347 1.03 11.58 -13.51
N LEU A 348 1.88 11.26 -12.53
CA LEU A 348 3.29 10.87 -12.77
C LEU A 348 3.47 9.41 -13.23
N PHE A 349 2.37 8.65 -13.32
CA PHE A 349 2.35 7.26 -13.81
C PHE A 349 1.11 7.00 -14.69
N SER A 350 1.13 5.89 -15.44
CA SER A 350 0.00 5.48 -16.27
C SER A 350 -1.09 4.84 -15.42
N ARG A 351 -2.06 5.65 -14.97
CA ARG A 351 -3.27 5.16 -14.28
C ARG A 351 -4.01 4.12 -15.11
N ASN A 352 -4.20 4.41 -16.41
CA ASN A 352 -4.92 3.53 -17.33
C ASN A 352 -4.18 2.20 -17.56
N GLY A 353 -2.85 2.19 -17.61
CA GLY A 353 -2.06 0.95 -17.62
C GLY A 353 -2.31 0.10 -16.36
N LEU A 354 -2.29 0.73 -15.18
CA LEU A 354 -2.49 0.02 -13.92
C LEU A 354 -3.92 -0.53 -13.80
N ILE A 355 -4.94 0.25 -14.14
CA ILE A 355 -6.35 -0.17 -14.12
C ILE A 355 -6.56 -1.37 -15.05
N ARG A 356 -5.96 -1.34 -16.25
CA ARG A 356 -6.01 -2.47 -17.19
C ARG A 356 -5.36 -3.72 -16.59
N TYR A 357 -4.17 -3.61 -16.00
CA TYR A 357 -3.50 -4.75 -15.35
C TYR A 357 -4.37 -5.34 -14.23
N ILE A 358 -4.93 -4.49 -13.36
CA ILE A 358 -5.73 -4.93 -12.22
C ILE A 358 -6.99 -5.65 -12.68
N LEU A 359 -7.77 -5.03 -13.57
CA LEU A 359 -9.08 -5.56 -13.96
C LEU A 359 -8.96 -6.73 -14.93
N CYS A 360 -7.97 -6.75 -15.83
CA CYS A 360 -7.78 -7.87 -16.76
C CYS A 360 -6.98 -9.03 -16.13
N CYS A 361 -5.87 -8.75 -15.44
CA CYS A 361 -4.92 -9.79 -15.05
C CYS A 361 -5.06 -10.22 -13.58
N CYS A 362 -5.39 -9.30 -12.67
CA CYS A 362 -5.39 -9.57 -11.22
C CYS A 362 -6.72 -10.04 -10.64
N GLN A 363 -7.84 -9.95 -11.37
CA GLN A 363 -9.12 -10.51 -10.91
C GLN A 363 -9.12 -12.03 -10.99
N ASP A 364 -9.41 -12.72 -9.88
CA ASP A 364 -9.72 -14.15 -9.89
C ASP A 364 -11.24 -14.33 -10.09
N LEU A 365 -11.64 -14.47 -11.36
CA LEU A 365 -13.04 -14.69 -11.75
C LEU A 365 -13.47 -16.16 -11.68
N SER A 366 -12.62 -17.05 -11.14
CA SER A 366 -13.05 -18.41 -10.81
C SER A 366 -14.06 -18.39 -9.65
N LYS A 367 -14.62 -19.56 -9.28
CA LYS A 367 -15.50 -19.68 -8.09
C LYS A 367 -14.83 -19.27 -6.78
N ARG A 368 -13.49 -19.12 -6.76
CA ARG A 368 -12.73 -18.72 -5.58
C ARG A 368 -12.95 -17.24 -5.25
N GLY A 369 -12.89 -16.34 -6.24
CA GLY A 369 -12.89 -14.90 -6.01
C GLY A 369 -11.57 -14.37 -5.45
N GLY A 370 -11.55 -13.09 -5.09
CA GLY A 370 -10.36 -12.37 -4.63
C GLY A 370 -9.47 -11.82 -5.76
N MET A 371 -8.33 -11.24 -5.40
CA MET A 371 -7.32 -10.74 -6.34
C MET A 371 -5.99 -11.49 -6.15
N ARG A 372 -5.15 -11.48 -7.18
CA ARG A 372 -3.88 -12.25 -7.25
C ARG A 372 -2.70 -11.37 -7.68
N ASP A 373 -1.49 -11.90 -7.48
CA ASP A 373 -0.21 -11.37 -7.98
C ASP A 373 -0.27 -11.15 -9.51
N LYS A 374 -0.43 -12.25 -10.25
CA LYS A 374 -0.49 -12.31 -11.72
C LYS A 374 -1.33 -13.52 -12.15
N PRO A 375 -1.70 -13.69 -13.43
CA PRO A 375 -2.68 -14.69 -13.85
C PRO A 375 -2.45 -16.15 -13.36
N SER A 376 -1.21 -16.62 -13.30
CA SER A 376 -0.82 -17.97 -12.90
C SER A 376 -0.83 -18.21 -11.39
N LYS A 377 -1.11 -17.18 -10.59
CA LYS A 377 -1.13 -17.27 -9.13
C LYS A 377 -2.54 -17.35 -8.58
N ASN A 378 -2.67 -18.07 -7.47
CA ASN A 378 -3.94 -18.11 -6.72
C ASN A 378 -4.18 -16.76 -6.03
N SER A 379 -5.46 -16.40 -5.90
CA SER A 379 -5.88 -15.27 -5.07
C SER A 379 -5.65 -15.52 -3.58
N ASP A 380 -5.29 -14.46 -2.86
CA ASP A 380 -5.13 -14.44 -1.41
C ASP A 380 -5.61 -13.09 -0.83
N ALA A 381 -5.74 -13.02 0.50
CA ALA A 381 -6.23 -11.81 1.17
C ALA A 381 -5.26 -10.62 1.02
N TYR A 382 -3.95 -10.88 1.02
CA TYR A 382 -2.91 -9.85 0.87
C TYR A 382 -3.00 -9.15 -0.49
N HIS A 383 -3.02 -9.90 -1.58
CA HIS A 383 -3.18 -9.35 -2.93
C HIS A 383 -4.55 -8.72 -3.10
N SER A 384 -5.63 -9.32 -2.55
CA SER A 384 -6.96 -8.70 -2.57
C SER A 384 -6.97 -7.30 -1.95
N CYS A 385 -6.34 -7.13 -0.79
CA CYS A 385 -6.21 -5.83 -0.15
C CYS A 385 -5.41 -4.85 -1.01
N TYR A 386 -4.19 -5.22 -1.39
CA TYR A 386 -3.26 -4.26 -2.00
C TYR A 386 -3.53 -3.98 -3.48
N VAL A 387 -4.11 -4.92 -4.22
CA VAL A 387 -4.62 -4.68 -5.57
C VAL A 387 -5.79 -3.68 -5.52
N LEU A 388 -6.76 -3.88 -4.62
CA LEU A 388 -7.90 -2.96 -4.48
C LEU A 388 -7.47 -1.59 -3.95
N SER A 389 -6.51 -1.53 -3.03
CA SER A 389 -5.91 -0.25 -2.58
C SER A 389 -5.26 0.50 -3.74
N GLY A 390 -4.55 -0.22 -4.61
CA GLY A 390 -3.95 0.35 -5.82
C GLY A 390 -4.98 0.82 -6.84
N LEU A 391 -6.07 0.06 -7.03
CA LEU A 391 -7.18 0.47 -7.88
C LEU A 391 -7.85 1.74 -7.35
N SER A 392 -8.12 1.82 -6.04
CA SER A 392 -8.61 3.04 -5.40
C SER A 392 -7.67 4.22 -5.66
N SER A 393 -6.36 4.05 -5.49
CA SER A 393 -5.36 5.10 -5.79
C SER A 393 -5.41 5.53 -7.25
N ALA A 394 -5.51 4.58 -8.19
CA ALA A 394 -5.66 4.88 -9.61
C ALA A 394 -7.06 5.41 -9.99
N GLN A 395 -8.01 5.52 -9.07
CA GLN A 395 -9.33 6.10 -9.31
C GLN A 395 -9.49 7.50 -8.68
N HIS A 396 -8.62 7.85 -7.73
CA HIS A 396 -8.74 9.06 -6.90
C HIS A 396 -7.41 9.80 -6.75
N LYS A 397 -7.46 11.13 -6.86
CA LYS A 397 -6.32 12.00 -6.59
C LYS A 397 -6.37 12.44 -5.14
N TRP A 398 -5.27 12.21 -4.42
CA TRP A 398 -5.06 12.77 -3.10
C TRP A 398 -4.24 14.05 -3.21
N THR A 399 -4.63 15.08 -2.46
CA THR A 399 -3.92 16.36 -2.44
C THR A 399 -3.87 16.87 -1.01
N MET A 400 -2.73 17.43 -0.63
CA MET A 400 -2.57 18.06 0.68
C MET A 400 -3.17 19.47 0.60
N LYS A 401 -4.27 19.69 1.32
CA LYS A 401 -4.98 20.96 1.37
C LYS A 401 -4.25 21.96 2.27
N SER A 402 -3.82 21.51 3.45
CA SER A 402 -3.01 22.30 4.37
C SER A 402 -1.98 21.41 5.05
N ALA A 403 -0.90 22.04 5.50
CA ALA A 403 0.18 21.38 6.22
C ALA A 403 0.13 21.74 7.70
N ARG A 404 0.53 20.80 8.55
CA ARG A 404 0.75 21.05 9.98
C ARG A 404 1.81 22.15 10.19
N LEU A 405 1.65 22.92 11.26
CA LEU A 405 2.53 24.04 11.62
C LEU A 405 3.98 23.58 11.85
N ASP A 406 4.16 22.49 12.58
CA ASP A 406 5.46 21.88 12.83
C ASP A 406 5.34 20.35 13.03
N ALA A 407 6.49 19.68 13.00
CA ALA A 407 6.60 18.22 13.06
C ALA A 407 6.04 17.59 14.36
N THR A 408 5.93 18.34 15.46
CA THR A 408 5.45 17.83 16.76
C THR A 408 3.93 17.68 16.81
N VAL A 409 3.20 18.38 15.95
CA VAL A 409 1.73 18.37 15.90
C VAL A 409 1.23 17.27 14.95
N LEU A 410 1.32 16.02 15.42
CA LEU A 410 1.05 14.84 14.58
C LEU A 410 -0.34 14.85 13.94
N GLY A 411 -0.37 14.45 12.67
CA GLY A 411 -1.58 14.20 11.91
C GLY A 411 -2.43 15.45 11.60
N SER A 412 -1.91 16.66 11.82
CA SER A 412 -2.64 17.90 11.51
C SER A 412 -2.46 18.35 10.05
N ASP A 413 -1.95 17.48 9.17
CA ASP A 413 -2.03 17.72 7.73
C ASP A 413 -3.45 17.40 7.25
N GLU A 414 -4.07 18.33 6.51
CA GLU A 414 -5.36 18.07 5.89
C GLU A 414 -5.15 17.50 4.50
N TRP A 415 -5.65 16.29 4.29
CA TRP A 415 -5.71 15.65 2.98
C TRP A 415 -7.13 15.76 2.42
N VAL A 416 -7.21 16.02 1.12
CA VAL A 416 -8.46 15.95 0.35
C VAL A 416 -8.31 14.91 -0.76
N VAL A 417 -9.42 14.28 -1.10
CA VAL A 417 -9.48 13.26 -2.14
C VAL A 417 -10.55 13.63 -3.15
N THR A 418 -10.20 13.56 -4.43
CA THR A 418 -11.10 13.90 -5.55
C THR A 418 -11.09 12.75 -6.56
N PRO A 419 -12.24 12.27 -7.05
CA PRO A 419 -12.24 11.29 -8.13
C PRO A 419 -11.62 11.90 -9.39
N TYR A 420 -10.89 11.09 -10.15
CA TYR A 420 -10.58 11.45 -11.52
C TYR A 420 -11.82 11.23 -12.37
N LEU A 421 -12.36 12.32 -12.92
CA LEU A 421 -13.53 12.33 -13.83
C LEU A 421 -13.20 13.02 -15.17
N GLU A 422 -12.06 13.70 -15.27
CA GLU A 422 -11.63 14.38 -16.49
C GLU A 422 -10.49 13.61 -17.18
N GLY A 423 -10.58 13.45 -18.50
CA GLY A 423 -9.64 12.65 -19.30
C GLY A 423 -10.21 11.29 -19.71
N GLN A 424 -9.36 10.38 -20.20
CA GLN A 424 -9.81 9.05 -20.60
C GLN A 424 -10.01 8.17 -19.36
N GLN A 425 -11.26 7.74 -19.14
CA GLN A 425 -11.59 6.80 -18.10
C GLN A 425 -11.92 5.43 -18.70
N ILE A 426 -11.10 4.43 -18.39
CA ILE A 426 -11.20 3.10 -19.02
C ILE A 426 -11.98 2.07 -18.21
N PHE A 427 -12.52 2.44 -17.05
CA PHE A 427 -13.32 1.57 -16.16
C PHE A 427 -14.73 2.13 -15.95
N SER A 428 -15.69 1.29 -15.56
CA SER A 428 -17.06 1.75 -15.29
C SER A 428 -17.13 2.54 -13.98
N GLU A 429 -17.98 3.56 -13.89
CA GLU A 429 -18.24 4.24 -12.60
C GLU A 429 -18.76 3.28 -11.52
N ASP A 430 -19.48 2.23 -11.91
CA ASP A 430 -19.93 1.18 -11.00
C ASP A 430 -18.76 0.40 -10.36
N ASP A 431 -17.58 0.39 -11.00
CA ASP A 431 -16.35 -0.24 -10.51
C ASP A 431 -15.54 0.69 -9.58
N ARG A 432 -15.99 1.94 -9.35
CA ARG A 432 -15.34 2.86 -8.43
C ARG A 432 -15.35 2.29 -7.01
N LEU A 433 -14.17 2.32 -6.38
CA LEU A 433 -13.96 1.88 -5.00
C LEU A 433 -14.09 3.07 -4.03
N ALA A 434 -14.31 2.77 -2.76
CA ALA A 434 -14.07 3.73 -1.70
C ALA A 434 -12.58 4.07 -1.59
N THR A 435 -12.25 5.14 -0.86
CA THR A 435 -10.89 5.68 -0.80
C THR A 435 -10.10 5.12 0.39
N THR A 436 -8.77 5.06 0.23
CA THR A 436 -7.82 4.74 1.30
C THR A 436 -6.77 5.84 1.41
N HIS A 437 -6.46 6.27 2.63
CA HIS A 437 -5.55 7.38 2.90
C HIS A 437 -4.12 7.01 2.46
N PRO A 438 -3.40 7.91 1.77
CA PRO A 438 -2.10 7.57 1.14
C PRO A 438 -1.01 7.21 2.16
N VAL A 439 -1.13 7.70 3.39
CA VAL A 439 -0.18 7.41 4.49
C VAL A 439 -0.61 6.25 5.39
N TYR A 440 -1.91 6.10 5.70
CA TYR A 440 -2.39 5.19 6.76
C TYR A 440 -3.04 3.91 6.21
N VAL A 441 -3.29 3.86 4.90
CA VAL A 441 -3.83 2.67 4.19
C VAL A 441 -5.18 2.19 4.75
N ILE A 442 -5.93 3.10 5.36
CA ILE A 442 -7.34 2.96 5.75
C ILE A 442 -8.09 4.25 5.33
N PRO A 443 -9.43 4.26 5.24
CA PRO A 443 -10.17 5.48 4.91
C PRO A 443 -9.85 6.61 5.89
N GLN A 444 -9.78 7.85 5.38
CA GLN A 444 -9.41 9.04 6.17
C GLN A 444 -10.27 9.18 7.44
N HIS A 445 -11.59 9.08 7.33
CA HIS A 445 -12.51 9.18 8.47
C HIS A 445 -12.28 8.09 9.55
N LYS A 446 -11.68 6.94 9.21
CA LYS A 446 -11.32 5.89 10.19
C LYS A 446 -10.02 6.24 10.92
N ALA A 447 -9.05 6.81 10.22
CA ALA A 447 -7.82 7.33 10.82
C ALA A 447 -8.10 8.53 11.74
N ASP A 448 -8.98 9.44 11.30
CA ASP A 448 -9.41 10.59 12.10
C ASP A 448 -10.16 10.12 13.36
N GLY A 449 -11.09 9.18 13.22
CA GLY A 449 -11.88 8.68 14.35
C GLY A 449 -11.06 8.07 15.50
N ILE A 450 -10.01 7.29 15.20
CA ILE A 450 -9.14 6.73 16.24
C ILE A 450 -8.24 7.80 16.87
N ARG A 451 -7.74 8.75 16.07
CA ARG A 451 -6.92 9.86 16.55
C ARG A 451 -7.70 10.80 17.44
N ASP A 452 -8.89 11.21 17.02
CA ASP A 452 -9.78 12.09 17.78
C ASP A 452 -10.15 11.45 19.12
N TYR A 453 -10.42 10.15 19.12
CA TYR A 453 -10.67 9.42 20.36
C TYR A 453 -9.49 9.52 21.33
N PHE A 454 -8.26 9.26 20.89
CA PHE A 454 -7.07 9.30 21.76
C PHE A 454 -6.52 10.70 22.05
N ALA A 455 -6.88 11.71 21.25
CA ALA A 455 -6.64 13.11 21.55
C ALA A 455 -7.54 13.61 22.70
N ASN A 456 -8.79 13.13 22.76
CA ASN A 456 -9.76 13.52 23.77
C ASN A 456 -9.76 12.61 25.02
N LYS A 457 -9.10 11.44 24.95
CA LYS A 457 -9.02 10.51 26.08
C LYS A 457 -8.15 11.08 27.20
N ALA A 458 -8.74 11.25 28.38
CA ALA A 458 -8.03 11.74 29.55
C ALA A 458 -6.97 10.74 30.01
N GLY A 459 -5.74 11.22 30.17
CA GLY A 459 -4.61 10.44 30.67
C GLY A 459 -3.86 9.65 29.60
N PHE A 460 -2.73 9.11 30.03
CA PHE A 460 -1.85 8.24 29.27
C PHE A 460 -1.69 6.89 29.96
#